data_AF-A0A4U7BMD9-F1
#
_entry.id   AF-A0A4U7BMD9-F1
#
_cell.length_a   1.000
_cell.length_b   1.000
_cell.length_c   1.000
_cell.angle_alpha   90.00
_cell.angle_beta   90.00
_cell.angle_gamma   90.00
#
_symmetry.space_group_name_H-M   'P 1'
#
loop_
_entity.id
_entity.type
_entity.pdbx_description
1 polymer ?
#
loop_
_entity_poly.entity_id
_entity_poly.type
_entity_poly.pdbx_seq_one_letter_code
_entity_poly.pdbx_strand_id
1 'polypeptide(L)'
;MNNINDLRLNNNISKTNTNQSSQNGIGEEFAKMLKNEIDDLNKTQKTGEAAMTDIATGQVKDLHQAAIAITKAESSMKFMLEVRNKALNAYKEITRTQI
;
A
#
# COMPACT_ATOMS: atom_id res chain seq x y z
N MET A 1 -47.32 -54.50 9.49
CA MET A 1 -45.89 -54.21 9.28
C MET A 1 -45.72 -52.70 9.27
N ASN A 2 -45.40 -52.11 10.42
CA ASN A 2 -45.07 -50.69 10.53
C ASN A 2 -43.63 -50.52 10.07
N ASN A 3 -43.41 -49.78 8.98
CA ASN A 3 -42.06 -49.43 8.57
C ASN A 3 -41.65 -48.11 9.23
N ILE A 4 -40.49 -48.18 9.86
CA ILE A 4 -39.96 -47.32 10.88
C ILE A 4 -39.33 -46.08 10.23
N ASN A 5 -39.52 -44.93 10.85
CA ASN A 5 -38.68 -43.75 10.67
C ASN A 5 -37.20 -44.13 10.66
N ASP A 6 -36.47 -43.84 9.58
CA ASP A 6 -35.07 -43.48 9.74
C ASP A 6 -34.82 -42.15 9.03
N LEU A 7 -34.72 -41.11 9.86
CA LEU A 7 -34.22 -39.80 9.46
C LEU A 7 -32.76 -39.95 9.10
N ARG A 8 -32.44 -40.08 7.81
CA ARG A 8 -31.06 -40.06 7.33
C ARG A 8 -30.82 -38.87 6.40
N LEU A 9 -30.32 -37.81 7.03
CA LEU A 9 -29.44 -36.78 6.48
C LEU A 9 -29.91 -36.09 5.19
N ASN A 10 -30.81 -35.11 5.35
CA ASN A 10 -30.85 -33.95 4.46
C ASN A 10 -29.47 -33.29 4.50
N ASN A 11 -28.68 -33.51 3.46
CA ASN A 11 -27.34 -32.98 3.29
C ASN A 11 -27.42 -31.47 2.98
N ASN A 12 -27.80 -30.69 4.00
CA ASN A 12 -27.74 -29.23 4.02
C ASN A 12 -26.73 -28.77 5.08
N ILE A 13 -25.65 -29.53 5.26
CA ILE A 13 -24.45 -29.11 6.01
C ILE A 13 -23.32 -28.91 5.00
N SER A 14 -23.52 -28.00 4.05
CA SER A 14 -22.45 -27.49 3.18
C SER A 14 -22.95 -26.21 2.51
N LYS A 15 -23.10 -25.15 3.29
CA LYS A 15 -23.01 -23.72 2.89
C LYS A 15 -23.31 -22.75 4.04
N THR A 16 -23.08 -23.15 5.29
CA THR A 16 -22.92 -22.19 6.38
C THR A 16 -21.56 -21.51 6.24
N ASN A 17 -21.58 -20.28 5.72
CA ASN A 17 -20.65 -19.18 6.02
C ASN A 17 -19.21 -19.60 6.38
N THR A 18 -18.41 -19.86 5.37
CA THR A 18 -17.06 -19.32 5.36
C THR A 18 -17.04 -18.23 4.30
N ASN A 19 -17.33 -17.01 4.73
CA ASN A 19 -16.80 -15.85 4.05
C ASN A 19 -15.27 -16.06 3.98
N GLN A 20 -14.79 -16.59 2.84
CA GLN A 20 -13.41 -16.51 2.40
C GLN A 20 -13.10 -15.04 2.07
N SER A 21 -13.21 -14.18 3.08
CA SER A 21 -12.88 -12.77 3.00
C SER A 21 -11.89 -12.43 4.11
N SER A 22 -10.85 -13.26 4.27
CA SER A 22 -9.66 -12.96 5.08
C SER A 22 -8.42 -13.67 4.55
N GLN A 23 -8.33 -13.85 3.23
CA GLN A 23 -7.11 -14.30 2.56
C GLN A 23 -6.70 -13.38 1.41
N ASN A 24 -7.23 -12.14 1.36
CA ASN A 24 -6.44 -11.05 0.79
C ASN A 24 -5.33 -10.82 1.80
N GLY A 25 -4.16 -11.40 1.51
CA GLY A 25 -3.05 -11.43 2.46
C GLY A 25 -2.67 -10.02 2.89
N ILE A 26 -2.32 -9.84 4.16
CA ILE A 26 -1.79 -8.58 4.73
C ILE A 26 -0.72 -7.96 3.81
N GLY A 27 0.06 -8.79 3.10
CA GLY A 27 1.04 -8.36 2.11
C GLY A 27 0.45 -7.69 0.86
N GLU A 28 -0.72 -8.12 0.37
CA GLU A 28 -1.40 -7.51 -0.78
C GLU A 28 -1.99 -6.14 -0.41
N GLU A 29 -2.55 -6.01 0.79
CA GLU A 29 -3.04 -4.73 1.31
C GLU A 29 -1.90 -3.74 1.53
N PHE A 30 -0.79 -4.19 2.12
CA PHE A 30 0.42 -3.37 2.23
C PHE A 30 0.99 -2.98 0.87
N ALA A 31 1.06 -3.90 -0.09
CA ALA A 31 1.56 -3.61 -1.44
C ALA A 31 0.68 -2.57 -2.15
N LYS A 32 -0.64 -2.66 -1.99
CA LYS A 32 -1.59 -1.67 -2.52
C LYS A 32 -1.40 -0.30 -1.86
N MET A 33 -1.29 -0.25 -0.53
CA MET A 33 -1.00 0.98 0.19
C MET A 33 0.32 1.60 -0.30
N LEU A 34 1.40 0.82 -0.33
CA LEU A 34 2.71 1.26 -0.78
C LEU A 34 2.70 1.80 -2.21
N LYS A 35 1.96 1.15 -3.12
CA LYS A 35 1.78 1.62 -4.49
C LYS A 35 1.09 2.99 -4.52
N ASN A 36 0.01 3.16 -3.76
CA ASN A 36 -0.69 4.44 -3.69
C ASN A 36 0.22 5.55 -3.15
N GLU A 37 1.01 5.26 -2.11
CA GLU A 37 1.96 6.23 -1.54
C GLU A 37 3.08 6.59 -2.53
N ILE A 38 3.54 5.66 -3.35
CA ILE A 38 4.51 5.94 -4.43
C ILE A 38 3.88 6.87 -5.49
N ASP A 39 2.62 6.62 -5.86
CA ASP A 39 1.90 7.45 -6.83
C ASP A 39 1.68 8.88 -6.28
N ASP A 40 1.36 9.00 -4.99
CA ASP A 40 1.21 10.30 -4.32
C ASP A 40 2.55 11.02 -4.11
N LEU A 41 3.64 10.27 -3.87
CA LEU A 41 4.99 10.82 -3.87
C LEU A 41 5.33 11.41 -5.24
N ASN A 42 4.98 10.73 -6.34
CA ASN A 42 5.20 11.25 -7.70
C ASN A 42 4.49 12.60 -7.92
N LYS A 43 3.23 12.72 -7.47
CA LYS A 43 2.48 13.99 -7.52
C LYS A 43 3.16 15.06 -6.68
N THR A 44 3.63 14.71 -5.49
CA THR A 44 4.31 15.64 -4.58
C THR A 44 5.61 16.14 -5.20
N GLN A 45 6.40 15.26 -5.84
CA GLN A 45 7.62 15.64 -6.55
C GLN A 45 7.35 16.59 -7.71
N LYS A 46 6.39 16.27 -8.59
CA LYS A 46 5.99 17.16 -9.69
C LYS A 46 5.56 18.54 -9.21
N THR A 47 4.86 18.59 -8.08
CA THR A 47 4.46 19.87 -7.46
C THR A 47 5.69 20.66 -6.97
N GLY A 48 6.65 19.99 -6.34
CA GLY A 48 7.92 20.59 -5.93
C GLY A 48 8.74 21.10 -7.13
N GLU A 49 8.84 20.30 -8.20
CA GLU A 49 9.53 20.68 -9.44
C GLU A 49 8.89 21.88 -10.15
N ALA A 50 7.56 21.92 -10.20
CA ALA A 50 6.83 23.08 -10.72
C ALA A 50 7.13 24.32 -9.87
N ALA A 51 7.10 24.21 -8.54
CA ALA A 51 7.45 25.31 -7.64
C ALA A 51 8.90 25.78 -7.83
N MET A 52 9.86 24.86 -8.02
CA MET A 52 11.25 25.21 -8.35
C MET A 52 11.34 25.98 -9.67
N THR A 53 10.58 25.54 -10.68
CA THR A 53 10.54 26.19 -12.00
C THR A 53 9.95 27.60 -11.89
N ASP A 54 8.86 27.78 -11.15
CA ASP A 54 8.24 29.08 -10.92
C ASP A 54 9.19 30.05 -10.19
N ILE A 55 9.98 29.54 -9.23
CA ILE A 55 11.03 30.33 -8.57
C ILE A 55 12.12 30.73 -9.57
N ALA A 56 12.65 29.77 -10.34
CA ALA A 56 13.74 30.01 -11.28
C ALA A 56 13.35 30.96 -12.42
N THR A 57 12.08 30.96 -12.83
CA THR A 57 11.53 31.83 -13.87
C THR A 57 11.00 33.16 -13.34
N GLY A 58 10.97 33.35 -12.02
CA GLY A 58 10.42 34.55 -11.38
C GLY A 58 8.90 34.67 -11.44
N GLN A 59 8.18 33.59 -11.80
CA GLN A 59 6.71 33.53 -11.85
C GLN A 59 6.07 33.13 -10.51
N VAL A 60 6.89 32.85 -9.49
CA VAL A 60 6.41 32.46 -8.15
C VAL A 60 5.58 33.57 -7.50
N LYS A 61 4.32 33.26 -7.19
CA LYS A 61 3.42 34.19 -6.49
C LYS A 61 3.63 34.21 -4.98
N ASP A 62 3.92 33.05 -4.40
CA ASP A 62 4.12 32.86 -2.97
C ASP A 62 5.34 31.97 -2.74
N LEU A 63 6.44 32.59 -2.32
CA LEU A 63 7.70 31.91 -2.08
C LEU A 63 7.63 30.95 -0.89
N HIS A 64 6.80 31.25 0.12
CA HIS A 64 6.65 30.40 1.30
C HIS A 64 5.94 29.10 0.95
N GLN A 65 4.86 29.17 0.16
CA GLN A 65 4.16 27.97 -0.33
C GLN A 65 5.05 27.15 -1.27
N ALA A 66 5.81 27.80 -2.14
CA ALA A 66 6.78 27.13 -3.00
C ALA A 66 7.85 26.39 -2.18
N ALA A 67 8.39 27.02 -1.15
CA ALA A 67 9.36 26.41 -0.24
C ALA A 67 8.78 25.20 0.52
N ILE A 68 7.51 25.29 0.96
CA ILE A 68 6.80 24.16 1.59
C ILE A 68 6.68 23.00 0.60
N ALA A 69 6.24 23.25 -0.63
CA ALA A 69 6.06 22.22 -1.64
C ALA A 69 7.38 21.47 -1.94
N ILE A 70 8.47 22.22 -2.09
CA ILE A 70 9.82 21.69 -2.29
C ILE A 70 10.26 20.84 -1.11
N THR A 71 10.16 21.38 0.10
CA THR A 71 10.59 20.69 1.33
C THR A 71 9.78 19.42 1.56
N LYS A 72 8.48 19.46 1.27
CA LYS A 72 7.61 18.29 1.34
C LYS A 72 8.06 17.22 0.36
N ALA A 73 8.32 17.57 -0.91
CA ALA A 73 8.81 16.64 -1.91
C ALA A 73 10.13 15.97 -1.50
N GLU A 74 11.09 16.76 -1.00
CA GLU A 74 12.39 16.25 -0.55
C GLU A 74 12.27 15.32 0.66
N SER A 75 11.54 15.74 1.70
CA SER A 75 11.37 14.94 2.92
C SER A 75 10.63 13.64 2.65
N SER A 76 9.54 13.68 1.86
CA SER A 76 8.80 12.49 1.46
C SER A 76 9.66 11.53 0.63
N MET A 77 10.52 12.04 -0.26
CA MET A 77 11.45 11.19 -1.02
C MET A 77 12.48 10.51 -0.12
N LYS A 78 13.09 11.26 0.82
CA LYS A 78 14.02 10.69 1.81
C LYS A 78 13.36 9.57 2.61
N PHE A 79 12.14 9.80 3.09
CA PHE A 79 11.38 8.78 3.81
C PHE A 79 11.13 7.54 2.94
N MET A 80 10.71 7.71 1.68
CA MET A 80 10.45 6.59 0.77
C MET A 80 11.71 5.77 0.46
N LEU A 81 12.87 6.42 0.38
CA LEU A 81 14.15 5.73 0.22
C LEU A 81 14.47 4.84 1.43
N GLU A 82 14.21 5.31 2.64
CA GLU A 82 14.37 4.50 3.85
C GLU A 82 13.42 3.29 3.87
N VAL A 83 12.15 3.50 3.48
CA VAL A 83 11.18 2.41 3.33
C VAL A 83 11.65 1.39 2.30
N ARG A 84 12.13 1.84 1.13
CA ARG A 84 12.71 0.99 0.09
C ARG A 84 13.89 0.19 0.62
N ASN A 85 14.82 0.83 1.30
CA ASN A 85 15.99 0.18 1.89
C ASN A 85 15.58 -0.90 2.90
N LYS A 86 14.60 -0.59 3.77
CA LYS A 86 14.09 -1.53 4.77
C LYS A 86 13.39 -2.73 4.13
N ALA A 87 12.61 -2.52 3.07
CA ALA A 87 11.96 -3.59 2.32
C ALA A 87 12.99 -4.52 1.63
N LEU A 88 14.01 -3.95 1.00
CA LEU A 88 15.10 -4.73 0.39
C LEU A 88 15.88 -5.52 1.44
N ASN A 89 16.13 -4.95 2.61
CA ASN A 89 16.80 -5.65 3.71
C ASN A 89 15.95 -6.80 4.26
N ALA A 90 14.64 -6.60 4.45
CA ALA A 90 13.73 -7.65 4.87
C ALA A 90 13.70 -8.82 3.87
N TYR A 91 13.68 -8.51 2.56
CA TYR A 91 13.77 -9.53 1.51
C TYR A 91 15.08 -10.34 1.62
N LYS A 92 16.23 -9.65 1.74
CA LYS A 92 17.54 -10.30 1.92
C LYS A 92 17.58 -11.19 3.16
N GLU A 93 16.99 -10.75 4.27
CA GLU A 93 16.97 -11.51 5.52
C GLU A 93 16.19 -12.82 5.37
N ILE A 94 14.99 -12.77 4.78
CA ILE A 94 14.18 -13.98 4.52
C ILE A 94 14.95 -14.99 3.65
N THR A 95 15.67 -14.51 2.62
CA THR A 95 16.48 -15.40 1.78
C THR A 95 17.67 -16.02 2.51
N ARG A 96 18.24 -15.33 3.51
CA ARG A 96 19.36 -15.85 4.32
C ARG A 96 18.91 -16.90 5.34
N THR A 97 17.68 -16.83 5.84
CA THR A 97 17.15 -17.82 6.79
C THR A 97 16.77 -19.15 6.12
N GLN A 98 16.52 -19.16 4.80
CA GLN A 98 16.08 -20.35 4.06
C GLN A 98 17.24 -21.18 3.46
N ILE A 99 18.48 -20.68 3.50
CA ILE A 99 19.69 -21.44 3.16
C ILE A 99 20.32 -22.09 4.39
#